data_AF-A0A7V3VTW7-F1
#
_entry.id   AF-A0A7V3VTW7-F1
#
_cell.length_a   1.000
_cell.length_b   1.000
_cell.length_c   1.000
_cell.angle_alpha   90.00
_cell.angle_beta   90.00
_cell.angle_gamma   90.00
#
_symmetry.space_group_name_H-M   'P 1'
#
loop_
_entity.id
_entity.type
_entity.pdbx_description
1 polymer ?
#
loop_
_entity_poly.entity_id
_entity_poly.type
_entity_poly.pdbx_seq_one_letter_code
_entity_poly.pdbx_strand_id
1 'polypeptide(L)'
;MNLVFLCLLILSKKVLEVRYTEIPPVIDGSIEEIWQKADSACDFVQNMPYEKCPPSDETVVYLLQDANNLYVAFRCWTKNTKPVKQMTTNDDAVVFYIDPFGSKTTAYF
;
A
#
# COMPACT_ATOMS: atom_id res chain seq x y z
N MET A 1 -33.36 -15.89 2.61
CA MET A 1 -32.50 -15.95 3.80
C MET A 1 -31.63 -14.70 3.75
N ASN A 2 -32.09 -13.62 4.37
CA ASN A 2 -31.45 -12.30 4.27
C ASN A 2 -30.17 -12.30 5.11
N LEU A 3 -29.02 -12.32 4.44
CA LEU A 3 -27.74 -12.12 5.09
C LEU A 3 -27.56 -10.60 5.27
N VAL A 4 -28.01 -10.10 6.42
CA VAL A 4 -27.68 -8.76 6.89
C VAL A 4 -26.21 -8.79 7.31
N PHE A 5 -25.33 -8.21 6.49
CA PHE A 5 -23.96 -7.92 6.88
C PHE A 5 -24.00 -6.70 7.81
N LEU A 6 -24.11 -6.95 9.11
CA LEU A 6 -23.94 -5.94 10.14
C LEU A 6 -22.46 -5.54 10.13
N CYS A 7 -22.15 -4.41 9.48
CA CYS A 7 -20.84 -3.79 9.55
C CYS A 7 -20.64 -3.26 10.98
N LEU A 8 -20.11 -4.12 11.86
CA LEU A 8 -19.57 -3.67 13.13
C LEU A 8 -18.38 -2.75 12.80
N LEU A 9 -18.50 -1.48 13.19
CA LEU A 9 -17.40 -0.54 13.32
C LEU A 9 -16.46 -1.04 14.43
N ILE A 10 -15.73 -2.12 14.17
CA ILE A 10 -14.50 -2.41 14.89
C ILE A 10 -13.54 -1.32 14.43
N LEU A 11 -12.97 -0.57 15.38
CA LEU A 11 -11.81 0.27 15.12
C LEU A 11 -10.67 -0.67 14.70
N SER A 12 -10.66 -1.05 13.42
CA SER A 12 -9.74 -2.05 12.89
C SER A 12 -8.35 -1.45 12.97
N LYS A 13 -7.52 -2.03 13.83
CA LYS A 13 -6.10 -1.72 13.86
C LYS A 13 -5.57 -1.99 12.45
N LYS A 14 -5.02 -0.98 11.78
CA LYS A 14 -4.38 -1.13 10.46
C LYS A 14 -3.15 -2.03 10.62
N VAL A 15 -3.35 -3.32 10.48
CA VAL A 15 -2.34 -4.38 10.57
C VAL A 15 -2.39 -5.14 9.27
N LEU A 16 -1.22 -5.48 8.77
CA LEU A 16 -1.02 -6.34 7.62
C LEU A 16 -0.04 -7.43 8.01
N GLU A 17 -0.25 -8.65 7.50
CA GLU A 17 0.68 -9.75 7.64
C GLU A 17 1.52 -9.90 6.36
N VAL A 18 2.84 -9.66 6.47
CA VAL A 18 3.74 -9.83 5.32
C VAL A 18 3.92 -11.31 5.01
N ARG A 19 3.42 -11.76 3.86
CA ARG A 19 3.45 -13.17 3.45
C ARG A 19 4.82 -13.55 2.88
N TYR A 20 5.29 -14.76 3.22
CA TYR A 20 6.52 -15.31 2.67
C TYR A 20 6.29 -15.84 1.24
N THR A 21 7.27 -15.65 0.35
CA THR A 21 7.30 -16.24 -0.99
C THR A 21 8.62 -16.96 -1.22
N GLU A 22 8.55 -18.16 -1.82
CA GLU A 22 9.75 -18.90 -2.25
C GLU A 22 10.31 -18.39 -3.58
N ILE A 23 9.46 -17.79 -4.40
CA ILE A 23 9.83 -17.22 -5.69
C ILE A 23 9.86 -15.70 -5.53
N PRO A 24 11.01 -15.03 -5.74
CA PRO A 24 11.08 -13.59 -5.63
C PRO A 24 10.31 -12.93 -6.80
N PRO A 25 9.50 -11.89 -6.56
CA PRO A 25 8.89 -11.11 -7.64
C PRO A 25 9.95 -10.43 -8.50
N VAL A 26 9.68 -10.31 -9.81
CA VAL A 26 10.48 -9.48 -10.70
C VAL A 26 10.16 -8.00 -10.43
N ILE A 27 11.18 -7.16 -10.28
CA ILE A 27 11.02 -5.72 -9.99
C ILE A 27 11.07 -4.92 -11.29
N ASP A 28 9.99 -4.98 -12.06
CA ASP A 28 9.87 -4.34 -13.38
C ASP A 28 8.67 -3.36 -13.49
N GLY A 29 7.89 -3.21 -12.42
CA GLY A 29 6.70 -2.36 -12.36
C GLY A 29 5.41 -3.06 -12.79
N SER A 30 5.44 -4.33 -13.17
CA SER A 30 4.25 -5.13 -13.45
C SER A 30 3.73 -5.80 -12.17
N ILE A 31 2.43 -5.65 -11.90
CA ILE A 31 1.76 -6.36 -10.80
C ILE A 31 1.20 -7.68 -11.35
N GLU A 32 2.04 -8.70 -11.35
CA GLU A 32 1.74 -10.07 -11.81
C GLU A 32 0.97 -10.92 -10.79
N GLU A 33 0.66 -12.16 -11.16
CA GLU A 33 -0.10 -13.12 -10.34
C GLU A 33 0.53 -13.38 -8.96
N ILE A 34 1.87 -13.35 -8.85
CA ILE A 34 2.55 -13.60 -7.57
C ILE A 34 2.10 -12.64 -6.46
N TRP A 35 1.76 -11.39 -6.80
CA TRP A 35 1.29 -10.39 -5.86
C TRP A 35 -0.11 -10.68 -5.31
N GLN A 36 -0.90 -11.56 -5.95
CA GLN A 36 -2.19 -11.99 -5.42
C GLN A 36 -2.06 -12.83 -4.14
N LYS A 37 -0.86 -13.37 -3.86
CA LYS A 37 -0.56 -14.07 -2.60
C LYS A 37 -0.26 -13.11 -1.45
N ALA A 38 0.00 -11.84 -1.75
CA ALA A 38 0.31 -10.85 -0.74
C ALA A 38 -0.94 -10.51 0.08
N ASP A 39 -0.73 -10.21 1.35
CA ASP A 39 -1.68 -9.34 2.04
C ASP A 39 -1.51 -7.91 1.50
N SER A 40 -2.55 -7.07 1.64
CA SER A 40 -2.56 -5.74 1.06
C SER A 40 -3.07 -4.67 2.02
N ALA A 41 -2.38 -3.54 2.05
CA ALA A 41 -2.87 -2.34 2.69
C ALA A 41 -3.74 -1.56 1.70
N CYS A 42 -4.95 -1.21 2.13
CA CYS A 42 -5.92 -0.40 1.40
C CYS A 42 -6.56 0.64 2.34
N ASP A 43 -7.58 1.35 1.86
CA ASP A 43 -8.33 2.35 2.64
C ASP A 43 -7.43 3.42 3.28
N PHE A 44 -6.51 3.92 2.46
CA PHE A 44 -5.70 5.09 2.80
C PHE A 44 -6.58 6.31 3.00
N VAL A 45 -6.11 7.24 3.82
CA VAL A 45 -6.78 8.51 4.04
C VAL A 45 -5.96 9.63 3.43
N GLN A 46 -6.65 10.66 2.99
CA GLN A 46 -6.02 11.87 2.50
C GLN A 46 -5.35 12.61 3.67
N ASN A 47 -4.13 13.08 3.45
CA ASN A 47 -3.43 13.97 4.38
C ASN A 47 -3.70 15.45 4.03
N MET A 48 -3.66 15.77 2.73
CA MET A 48 -3.83 17.11 2.16
C MET A 48 -4.72 17.03 0.91
N PRO A 49 -5.55 18.04 0.60
CA PRO A 49 -5.73 19.30 1.34
C PRO A 49 -6.62 19.16 2.58
N TYR A 50 -7.45 18.11 2.65
CA TYR A 50 -8.33 17.84 3.80
C TYR A 50 -7.95 16.52 4.44
N GLU A 51 -7.52 16.58 5.70
CA GLU A 51 -7.05 15.43 6.46
C GLU A 51 -8.19 14.44 6.74
N LYS A 52 -7.87 13.14 6.77
CA LYS A 52 -8.76 12.02 7.12
C LYS A 52 -9.96 11.81 6.18
N CYS A 53 -10.08 12.57 5.09
CA CYS A 53 -11.07 12.31 4.05
C CYS A 53 -10.66 11.10 3.18
N PRO A 54 -11.62 10.43 2.51
CA PRO A 54 -11.30 9.48 1.45
C PRO A 54 -10.46 10.17 0.35
N PRO A 55 -9.42 9.51 -0.18
CA PRO A 55 -8.63 10.06 -1.29
C PRO A 55 -9.46 10.02 -2.58
N SER A 56 -9.18 10.95 -3.50
CA SER A 56 -9.84 11.01 -4.82
C SER A 56 -9.53 9.78 -5.68
N ASP A 57 -8.30 9.28 -5.57
CA ASP A 57 -7.84 8.06 -6.22
C ASP A 57 -7.38 7.05 -5.17
N GLU A 58 -7.72 5.79 -5.41
CA GLU A 58 -7.38 4.70 -4.51
C GLU A 58 -5.90 4.35 -4.62
N THR A 59 -5.36 3.78 -3.55
CA THR A 59 -4.05 3.14 -3.54
C THR A 59 -4.16 1.80 -2.83
N VAL A 60 -3.55 0.78 -3.41
CA VAL A 60 -3.40 -0.54 -2.78
C VAL A 60 -1.92 -0.87 -2.76
N VAL A 61 -1.42 -1.29 -1.60
CA VAL A 61 -0.01 -1.64 -1.41
C VAL A 61 0.09 -3.10 -1.04
N TYR A 62 0.85 -3.87 -1.83
CA TYR A 62 1.07 -5.29 -1.62
C TYR A 62 2.42 -5.51 -0.96
N LEU A 63 2.48 -6.37 0.06
CA LEU A 63 3.72 -6.69 0.75
C LEU A 63 3.98 -8.20 0.73
N LEU A 64 5.16 -8.57 0.26
CA LEU A 64 5.72 -9.92 0.32
C LEU A 64 7.10 -9.86 0.95
N GLN A 65 7.60 -10.99 1.43
CA GLN A 65 8.99 -11.13 1.83
C GLN A 65 9.55 -12.49 1.41
N ASP A 66 10.85 -12.57 1.27
CA ASP A 66 11.58 -13.84 1.28
C ASP A 66 12.59 -13.83 2.44
N ALA A 67 13.57 -14.74 2.41
CA ALA A 67 14.58 -14.82 3.47
C ALA A 67 15.48 -13.57 3.57
N ASN A 68 15.56 -12.74 2.53
CA ASN A 68 16.53 -11.66 2.42
C ASN A 68 15.92 -10.28 2.15
N ASN A 69 14.69 -10.23 1.62
CA ASN A 69 14.09 -9.02 1.08
C ASN A 69 12.66 -8.82 1.56
N LEU A 70 12.29 -7.54 1.68
CA LEU A 70 10.91 -7.09 1.73
C LEU A 70 10.55 -6.49 0.37
N TYR A 71 9.49 -7.01 -0.24
CA TYR A 71 8.97 -6.57 -1.52
C TYR A 71 7.71 -5.74 -1.32
N VAL A 72 7.67 -4.57 -1.96
CA VAL A 72 6.53 -3.64 -1.85
C VAL A 72 6.11 -3.20 -3.25
N ALA A 73 4.85 -3.42 -3.60
CA ALA A 73 4.26 -2.92 -4.84
C ALA A 73 3.15 -1.93 -4.54
N PHE A 74 3.24 -0.75 -5.15
CA PHE A 74 2.23 0.30 -5.05
C PHE A 74 1.38 0.31 -6.31
N ARG A 75 0.08 0.04 -6.15
CA ARG A 75 -0.90 0.26 -7.20
C ARG A 75 -1.61 1.58 -6.94
N CYS A 76 -1.21 2.61 -7.69
CA CYS A 76 -1.81 3.93 -7.63
C CYS A 76 -2.75 4.12 -8.82
N TRP A 77 -4.02 4.40 -8.57
CA TRP A 77 -4.96 4.75 -9.63
C TRP A 77 -4.82 6.21 -10.00
N THR A 78 -5.10 6.52 -11.27
CA THR A 78 -5.20 7.89 -11.78
C THR A 78 -6.48 7.98 -12.62
N LYS A 79 -7.65 8.05 -11.96
CA LYS A 79 -8.94 7.88 -12.65
C LYS A 79 -9.22 9.00 -13.66
N ASN A 80 -8.80 10.23 -13.33
CA ASN A 80 -9.11 11.44 -14.11
C ASN A 80 -7.87 12.10 -14.75
N THR A 81 -6.68 11.57 -14.48
CA THR A 81 -5.40 12.14 -14.93
C THR A 81 -4.55 11.03 -15.55
N LYS A 82 -3.76 11.37 -16.56
CA LYS A 82 -2.81 10.43 -17.17
C LYS A 82 -1.40 10.76 -16.66
N PRO A 83 -0.65 9.78 -16.13
CA PRO A 83 0.74 9.99 -15.76
C PRO A 83 1.57 10.47 -16.94
N VAL A 84 2.42 11.45 -16.71
CA VAL A 84 3.38 11.96 -17.69
C VAL A 84 4.77 11.53 -17.25
N LYS A 85 5.56 10.96 -18.17
CA LYS A 85 6.94 10.56 -17.90
C LYS A 85 7.86 11.78 -17.95
N GLN A 86 7.81 12.61 -16.92
CA GLN A 86 8.63 13.80 -16.78
C GLN A 86 9.06 13.95 -15.32
N MET A 87 10.34 14.25 -15.10
CA MET A 87 10.85 14.59 -13.78
C MET A 87 10.71 16.10 -13.58
N THR A 88 10.07 16.50 -12.50
CA THR A 88 9.88 17.90 -12.09
C THR A 88 10.24 18.08 -10.62
N THR A 89 10.16 19.31 -10.11
CA THR A 89 10.37 19.56 -8.67
C THR A 89 9.19 19.13 -7.79
N ASN A 90 8.05 18.75 -8.39
CA ASN A 90 6.82 18.42 -7.68
C ASN A 90 6.14 17.20 -8.33
N ASP A 91 6.85 16.07 -8.32
CA ASP A 91 6.35 14.82 -8.89
C ASP A 91 5.51 14.02 -7.89
N ASP A 92 4.63 13.19 -8.43
CA ASP A 92 3.90 12.20 -7.65
C ASP A 92 4.88 11.15 -7.11
N ALA A 93 4.82 10.92 -5.80
CA ALA A 93 5.73 10.00 -5.12
C ALA A 93 4.99 9.12 -4.11
N VAL A 94 5.55 7.93 -3.90
CA VAL A 94 5.20 7.05 -2.78
C VAL A 94 6.36 7.07 -1.78
N VAL A 95 6.05 7.01 -0.50
CA VAL A 95 7.07 6.93 0.56
C VAL A 95 6.73 5.74 1.46
N PHE A 96 7.73 4.91 1.73
CA PHE A 96 7.60 3.74 2.59
C PHE A 96 8.51 3.91 3.80
N TYR A 97 7.92 3.92 4.99
CA TYR A 97 8.64 4.12 6.24
C TYR A 97 8.82 2.79 6.99
N ILE A 98 10.03 2.51 7.45
CA ILE A 98 10.36 1.33 8.25
C ILE A 98 10.94 1.78 9.60
N ASP A 99 10.39 1.26 10.70
CA ASP A 99 10.98 1.37 12.04
C ASP A 99 11.60 0.02 12.42
N PRO A 100 12.87 -0.25 12.03
CA PRO A 100 13.49 -1.54 12.26
C PRO A 100 13.77 -1.82 13.74
N PHE A 101 13.79 -0.79 14.58
CA PHE A 101 14.04 -0.91 16.02
C PHE A 101 12.75 -1.02 16.84
N GLY A 102 11.58 -0.85 16.21
CA GLY A 102 10.28 -0.90 16.89
C GLY A 102 10.09 0.17 17.96
N SER A 103 10.80 1.29 17.82
CA SER A 103 10.77 2.43 18.75
C SER A 103 9.39 3.12 18.83
N LYS A 104 8.62 3.06 17.73
CA LYS A 104 7.34 3.75 17.51
C LYS A 104 7.44 5.28 17.51
N THR A 105 8.66 5.82 17.47
CA THR A 105 8.91 7.27 17.49
C THR A 105 9.69 7.76 16.28
N THR A 106 10.41 6.86 15.60
CA THR A 106 11.24 7.17 14.44
C THR A 106 11.08 6.11 13.37
N ALA A 107 11.22 6.49 12.11
CA ALA A 107 11.27 5.57 10.98
C ALA A 107 12.26 6.10 9.92
N TYR A 108 12.76 5.18 9.10
CA TYR A 108 13.64 5.46 7.96
C TYR A 108 12.86 5.28 6.65
N PHE A 109 13.22 6.07 5.63
CA PHE A 109 12.66 6.02 4.28
C PHE A 109 13.77 6.18 3.24
#